data_AF-A0A1U7LR75-F1
#
_entry.id   AF-A0A1U7LR75-F1
#
_cell.length_a   1.000
_cell.length_b   1.000
_cell.length_c   1.000
_cell.angle_alpha   90.00
_cell.angle_beta   90.00
_cell.angle_gamma   90.00
#
_symmetry.space_group_name_H-M   'P 1'
#
loop_
_entity.id
_entity.type
_entity.pdbx_description
1 polymer ?
#
loop_
_entity_poly.entity_id
_entity_poly.type
_entity_poly.pdbx_seq_one_letter_code
_entity_poly.pdbx_strand_id
1 'polypeptide(L)'
;MPPPQSSHLFTVDWVIGLKIKIITAFRDEICGRVYAFDAASNTITLFSAVELNTGSSPAVNTMLHACTVHTWKISHLESVQVLEKPVQKSAEETAAPFTTAVPAIGPISLPSLEVKGNPKAKNARASISQIPNGVSNDGRAIFMALSKTLPCKWNGKSIAVLDDIIVDPPYTANATKSLRNDVNGLGRVRTVLEGERRRMEESRKANEKKGG
;
A
#
# COMPACT_ATOMS: atom_id res chain seq x y z
N MET A 1 14.21 2.85 45.52
CA MET A 1 14.82 3.31 44.26
C MET A 1 13.70 3.92 43.43
N PRO A 2 13.63 5.26 43.31
CA PRO A 2 12.59 5.88 42.49
C PRO A 2 12.82 5.53 41.01
N PRO A 3 11.76 5.39 40.19
CA PRO A 3 11.91 5.13 38.76
C PRO A 3 12.61 6.32 38.07
N PRO A 4 13.38 6.06 37.00
CA PRO A 4 14.07 7.11 36.26
C PRO A 4 13.05 8.10 35.72
N GLN A 5 13.25 9.38 36.03
CA GLN A 5 12.42 10.46 35.53
C GLN A 5 12.47 10.46 34.01
N SER A 6 11.30 10.22 33.40
CA SER A 6 10.98 10.45 32.00
C SER A 6 11.70 11.71 31.52
N SER A 7 12.69 11.54 30.65
CA SER A 7 13.35 12.63 29.97
C SER A 7 12.29 13.54 29.38
N HIS A 8 12.40 14.83 29.68
CA HIS A 8 11.61 15.87 29.06
C HIS A 8 11.85 15.85 27.54
N LEU A 9 11.12 15.02 26.79
CA LEU A 9 10.78 15.36 25.42
C LEU A 9 9.96 16.64 25.56
N PHE A 10 10.62 17.78 25.35
CA PHE A 10 9.93 19.03 25.07
C PHE A 10 8.94 18.71 23.96
N THR A 11 7.69 18.55 24.36
CA THR A 11 6.64 18.08 23.49
C THR A 11 6.29 19.27 22.62
N VAL A 12 6.87 19.32 21.42
CA VAL A 12 6.66 20.38 20.42
C VAL A 12 5.26 20.32 19.80
N ASP A 13 4.35 19.51 20.36
CA ASP A 13 2.97 19.38 19.92
C ASP A 13 2.22 20.71 19.94
N TRP A 14 2.61 21.65 20.80
CA TRP A 14 2.00 22.99 20.84
C TRP A 14 2.19 23.78 19.53
N VAL A 15 3.20 23.42 18.71
CA VAL A 15 3.49 24.05 17.42
C VAL A 15 2.60 23.45 16.31
N ILE A 16 1.97 22.30 16.54
CA ILE A 16 1.08 21.67 15.56
C ILE A 16 -0.06 22.61 15.25
N GLY A 17 -0.32 22.79 13.96
CA GLY A 17 -1.32 23.71 13.47
C GLY A 17 -0.88 25.16 13.45
N LEU A 18 0.32 25.55 13.91
CA LEU A 18 0.83 26.93 13.77
C LEU A 18 1.54 27.13 12.44
N LYS A 19 1.48 28.36 11.92
CA LYS A 19 2.31 28.78 10.79
C LYS A 19 3.74 29.04 11.24
N ILE A 20 4.68 28.39 10.57
CA ILE A 20 6.12 28.52 10.82
C ILE A 20 6.86 28.83 9.53
N LYS A 21 8.01 29.48 9.67
CA LYS A 21 9.00 29.69 8.62
C LYS A 21 10.20 28.79 8.92
N ILE A 22 10.60 27.99 7.95
CA ILE A 22 11.78 27.13 8.03
C ILE A 22 12.82 27.65 7.04
N ILE A 23 14.08 27.64 7.45
CA ILE A 23 15.23 27.87 6.59
C ILE A 23 15.98 26.54 6.44
N THR A 24 16.12 26.04 5.22
CA THR A 24 16.87 24.81 4.95
C THR A 24 18.38 25.06 4.95
N ALA A 25 19.19 24.02 5.05
CA ALA A 25 20.66 24.11 4.92
C ALA A 25 21.12 24.68 3.57
N PHE A 26 20.25 24.67 2.55
CA PHE A 26 20.49 25.29 1.25
C PHE A 26 20.05 26.77 1.21
N ARG A 27 19.67 27.34 2.36
CA ARG A 27 19.14 28.71 2.52
C ARG A 27 17.82 28.96 1.78
N ASP A 28 17.06 27.90 1.50
CA ASP A 28 15.70 28.05 1.00
C ASP A 28 14.77 28.38 2.17
N GLU A 29 13.97 29.44 1.99
CA GLU A 29 12.97 29.84 2.97
C GLU A 29 11.60 29.26 2.60
N ILE A 30 11.03 28.49 3.51
CA ILE A 30 9.75 27.81 3.27
C ILE A 30 8.79 28.13 4.40
N CYS A 31 7.64 28.70 4.04
CA CYS A 31 6.58 29.04 4.97
C CYS A 31 5.44 28.03 4.84
N GLY A 32 4.94 27.55 5.97
CA GLY A 32 3.81 26.61 5.97
C GLY A 32 3.22 26.40 7.36
N ARG A 33 2.09 25.71 7.43
CA ARG A 33 1.45 25.31 8.69
C ARG A 33 1.95 23.92 9.09
N VAL A 34 2.36 23.75 10.34
CA VAL A 34 2.79 22.43 10.84
C VAL A 34 1.62 21.49 10.85
N TYR A 35 1.73 20.39 10.11
CA TYR A 35 0.72 19.33 10.10
C TYR A 35 1.06 18.24 11.10
N ALA A 36 2.29 17.76 11.05
CA ALA A 36 2.76 16.65 11.86
C ALA A 36 4.23 16.81 12.19
N PHE A 37 4.59 16.33 13.37
CA PHE A 37 5.94 16.18 13.84
C PHE A 37 6.11 14.75 14.31
N ASP A 38 7.14 14.05 13.80
CA ASP A 38 7.49 12.72 14.27
C ASP A 38 8.84 12.76 14.99
N ALA A 39 8.79 12.61 16.31
CA ALA A 39 9.97 12.57 17.17
C ALA A 39 10.85 11.35 16.90
N ALA A 40 10.27 10.22 16.47
CA ALA A 40 11.03 9.00 16.23
C ALA A 40 11.90 9.11 14.98
N SER A 41 11.35 9.67 13.89
CA SER A 41 12.10 9.89 12.66
C SER A 41 12.76 11.27 12.56
N ASN A 42 12.55 12.16 13.53
CA ASN A 42 12.98 13.56 13.51
C ASN A 42 12.58 14.25 12.20
N THR A 43 11.30 14.14 11.84
CA THR A 43 10.74 14.78 10.66
C THR A 43 9.63 15.76 10.99
N ILE A 44 9.56 16.84 10.22
CA ILE A 44 8.50 17.83 10.29
C ILE A 44 7.79 17.91 8.94
N THR A 45 6.46 17.90 8.97
CA THR A 45 5.62 17.99 7.78
C THR A 45 4.84 19.30 7.81
N LEU A 46 4.96 20.10 6.74
CA LEU A 46 4.22 21.33 6.57
C LEU A 46 3.20 21.22 5.43
N PHE A 47 2.07 21.89 5.62
CA PHE A 47 1.19 22.28 4.53
C PHE A 47 1.51 23.70 4.07
N SER A 48 1.81 23.82 2.77
CA SER A 48 1.85 25.10 2.09
C SER A 48 0.66 25.20 1.15
N ALA A 49 -0.14 26.24 1.29
CA ALA A 49 -1.21 26.53 0.35
C ALA A 49 -0.59 27.06 -0.94
N VAL A 50 -0.87 26.40 -2.07
CA VAL A 50 -0.51 26.95 -3.37
C VAL A 50 -1.64 27.90 -3.76
N GLU A 51 -1.33 29.19 -3.81
CA GLU A 51 -2.20 30.15 -4.49
C GLU A 51 -2.12 29.86 -6.00
N LEU A 52 -3.12 29.15 -6.50
CA LEU A 52 -3.31 28.99 -7.94
C LEU A 52 -3.72 30.35 -8.49
N ASN A 53 -2.78 31.07 -9.09
CA ASN A 53 -3.04 32.25 -9.93
C ASN A 53 -3.88 31.82 -11.14
N THR A 54 -5.16 31.59 -10.94
CA THR A 54 -6.12 31.45 -12.04
C THR A 54 -6.54 32.86 -12.41
N GLY A 55 -5.95 33.37 -13.49
CA GLY A 55 -6.35 34.64 -14.07
C GLY A 55 -7.86 34.69 -14.30
N SER A 56 -8.49 35.70 -13.71
CA SER A 56 -9.76 36.31 -14.14
C SER A 56 -10.81 35.39 -14.77
N SER A 57 -11.59 34.66 -13.96
CA SER A 57 -12.98 34.31 -14.30
C SER A 57 -13.80 33.95 -13.06
N PRO A 58 -14.97 34.58 -12.80
CA PRO A 58 -15.78 34.29 -11.64
C PRO A 58 -16.77 33.17 -11.99
N ALA A 59 -16.35 31.91 -11.92
CA ALA A 59 -17.28 30.80 -12.00
C ALA A 59 -16.76 29.57 -11.24
N VAL A 60 -17.56 29.16 -10.27
CA VAL A 60 -17.47 27.90 -9.49
C VAL A 60 -16.35 27.90 -8.44
N ASN A 61 -16.77 28.24 -7.22
CA ASN A 61 -16.02 28.19 -5.97
C ASN A 61 -15.75 26.74 -5.53
N THR A 62 -15.16 25.91 -6.40
CA THR A 62 -14.54 24.65 -6.00
C THR A 62 -13.11 24.99 -5.60
N MET A 63 -12.99 25.50 -4.38
CA MET A 63 -11.74 25.78 -3.68
C MET A 63 -11.02 24.45 -3.39
N LEU A 64 -10.59 23.74 -4.45
CA LEU A 64 -9.56 22.72 -4.39
C LEU A 64 -8.26 23.47 -4.11
N HIS A 65 -8.04 23.80 -2.83
CA HIS A 65 -6.72 24.22 -2.42
C HIS A 65 -5.76 23.08 -2.75
N ALA A 66 -4.93 23.28 -3.77
CA ALA A 66 -3.75 22.48 -3.94
C ALA A 66 -2.85 22.76 -2.70
N CYS A 67 -3.00 21.93 -1.67
CA CYS A 67 -2.13 21.95 -0.52
C CYS A 67 -0.91 21.12 -0.88
N THR A 68 0.23 21.79 -1.06
CA THR A 68 1.50 21.07 -1.23
C THR A 68 1.99 20.66 0.15
N VAL A 69 2.11 19.34 0.32
CA VAL A 69 2.63 18.72 1.53
C VAL A 69 4.12 18.49 1.33
N HIS A 70 4.92 18.99 2.25
CA HIS A 70 6.36 18.78 2.23
C HIS A 70 6.81 18.26 3.59
N THR A 71 7.70 17.27 3.57
CA THR A 71 8.27 16.66 4.78
C THR A 71 9.78 16.81 4.73
N TRP A 72 10.36 17.34 5.81
CA TRP A 72 11.80 17.50 5.97
C TRP A 72 12.30 16.78 7.20
N LYS A 73 13.55 16.30 7.13
CA LYS A 73 14.30 15.91 8.32
C LYS A 73 14.78 17.16 9.05
N ILE A 74 14.66 17.17 10.36
CA ILE A 74 15.10 18.29 11.22
C ILE A 74 16.60 18.56 11.01
N SER A 75 17.40 17.54 10.70
CA SER A 75 18.85 17.66 10.42
C SER A 75 19.19 18.51 9.18
N HIS A 76 18.25 18.73 8.27
CA HIS A 76 18.46 19.55 7.06
C HIS A 76 17.95 20.98 7.23
N LEU A 77 17.51 21.33 8.44
CA LEU A 77 17.00 22.66 8.75
C LEU A 77 18.09 23.46 9.46
N GLU A 78 18.33 24.67 8.99
CA GLU A 78 19.24 25.62 9.62
C GLU A 78 18.53 26.37 10.75
N SER A 79 17.28 26.79 10.54
CA SER A 79 16.49 27.44 11.59
C SER A 79 14.98 27.27 11.40
N VAL A 80 14.24 27.40 12.51
CA VAL A 80 12.77 27.36 12.54
C VAL A 80 12.25 28.55 13.34
N GLN A 81 11.33 29.32 12.75
CA GLN A 81 10.71 30.50 13.37
C GLN A 81 9.19 30.34 13.38
N VAL A 82 8.58 30.47 14.56
CA VAL A 82 7.13 30.39 14.72
C VAL A 82 6.52 31.76 14.42
N LEU A 83 5.63 31.83 13.41
CA LEU A 83 5.03 33.08 12.95
C LEU A 83 3.67 33.37 13.62
N GLU A 84 2.92 32.32 13.97
CA GLU A 84 1.62 32.43 14.65
C GLU A 84 1.76 32.13 16.14
N LYS A 85 1.13 32.94 17.00
CA LYS A 85 1.00 32.61 18.43
C LYS A 85 -0.14 31.61 18.62
N PRO A 86 -0.02 30.67 19.56
CA PRO A 86 -1.11 29.74 19.84
C PRO A 86 -2.35 30.50 20.29
N VAL A 87 -3.48 30.26 19.61
CA VAL A 87 -4.78 30.77 20.05
C VAL A 87 -5.16 30.02 21.32
N GLN A 88 -5.12 30.69 22.47
CA GLN A 88 -5.66 30.15 23.70
C GLN A 88 -7.18 30.06 23.55
N LYS A 89 -7.68 28.91 23.08
CA LYS A 89 -9.11 28.63 23.10
C LYS A 89 -9.54 28.42 24.55
N SER A 90 -10.40 29.29 25.07
CA SER A 90 -11.18 29.04 26.28
C SER A 90 -11.94 27.72 26.10
N ALA A 91 -12.01 26.94 27.18
CA ALA A 91 -12.38 25.53 27.23
C ALA A 91 -13.88 25.22 26.98
N GLU A 92 -14.54 25.95 26.07
CA GLU A 92 -16.00 25.94 25.96
C GLU A 92 -16.43 25.92 24.48
N GLU A 93 -16.10 24.84 23.77
CA GLU A 93 -16.67 24.56 22.44
C GLU A 93 -16.62 23.05 22.14
N THR A 94 -17.32 22.27 22.97
CA THR A 94 -17.50 20.83 22.83
C THR A 94 -18.72 20.54 21.96
N ALA A 95 -18.72 20.79 20.64
CA ALA A 95 -19.88 20.40 19.81
C ALA A 95 -19.74 20.28 18.27
N ALA A 96 -18.55 20.30 17.64
CA ALA A 96 -18.47 19.99 16.20
C ALA A 96 -17.13 19.33 15.82
N PRO A 97 -17.06 17.98 15.67
CA PRO A 97 -15.79 17.27 15.69
C PRO A 97 -14.90 17.46 14.44
N PHE A 98 -15.36 18.11 13.37
CA PHE A 98 -14.55 18.24 12.14
C PHE A 98 -14.71 19.57 11.37
N THR A 99 -15.56 20.50 11.82
CA THR A 99 -15.79 21.78 11.09
C THR A 99 -14.63 22.78 11.24
N THR A 100 -13.82 22.61 12.28
CA THR A 100 -12.71 23.51 12.63
C THR A 100 -11.34 22.87 12.38
N ALA A 101 -11.31 21.70 11.73
CA ALA A 101 -10.07 21.03 11.37
C ALA A 101 -9.36 21.85 10.27
N VAL A 102 -8.11 22.24 10.52
CA VAL A 102 -7.24 22.86 9.53
C VAL A 102 -6.09 21.88 9.26
N PRO A 103 -5.97 21.36 8.03
CA PRO A 103 -6.74 21.67 6.82
C PRO A 103 -8.18 21.11 6.88
N ALA A 104 -9.08 21.80 6.19
CA ALA A 104 -10.46 21.34 6.05
C ALA A 104 -10.49 19.96 5.40
N ILE A 105 -11.10 18.99 6.09
CA ILE A 105 -11.22 17.63 5.60
C ILE A 105 -12.27 17.64 4.49
N GLY A 106 -11.81 17.51 3.24
CA GLY A 106 -12.69 17.44 2.08
C GLY A 106 -13.55 16.17 2.07
N PRO A 107 -14.74 16.20 1.43
CA PRO A 107 -15.59 15.01 1.33
C PRO A 107 -14.88 13.90 0.56
N ILE A 108 -14.86 12.70 1.14
CA ILE A 108 -14.33 11.50 0.49
C ILE A 108 -15.38 11.00 -0.50
N SER A 109 -15.03 10.92 -1.79
CA SER A 109 -15.94 10.36 -2.80
C SER A 109 -16.00 8.83 -2.68
N LEU A 110 -17.04 8.33 -1.99
CA LEU A 110 -17.34 6.90 -1.88
C LEU A 110 -17.38 6.18 -3.25
N PRO A 111 -17.98 6.76 -4.31
CA PRO A 111 -17.99 6.11 -5.62
C PRO A 111 -16.59 5.86 -6.19
N SER A 112 -15.65 6.79 -6.00
CA SER A 112 -14.26 6.64 -6.46
C SER A 112 -13.51 5.54 -5.70
N LEU A 113 -13.82 5.39 -4.40
CA LEU A 113 -13.25 4.32 -3.58
C LEU A 113 -13.79 2.95 -4.00
N GLU A 114 -15.09 2.85 -4.26
CA GLU A 114 -15.72 1.63 -4.75
C GLU A 114 -15.11 1.20 -6.09
N VAL A 115 -14.95 2.12 -7.05
CA VAL A 115 -14.33 1.82 -8.35
C VAL A 115 -12.90 1.28 -8.19
N LYS A 116 -12.12 1.81 -7.24
CA LYS A 116 -10.74 1.36 -6.98
C LYS A 116 -10.68 0.04 -6.20
N GLY A 117 -11.59 -0.19 -5.25
CA GLY A 117 -11.58 -1.35 -4.37
C GLY A 117 -12.22 -2.61 -4.99
N ASN A 118 -13.31 -2.43 -5.75
CA ASN A 118 -14.12 -3.51 -6.30
C ASN A 118 -13.37 -4.48 -7.25
N PRO A 119 -12.51 -4.04 -8.20
CA PRO A 119 -11.86 -4.97 -9.12
C PRO A 119 -10.90 -5.93 -8.41
N LYS A 120 -10.17 -5.46 -7.39
CA LYS A 120 -9.25 -6.32 -6.61
C LYS A 120 -10.01 -7.37 -5.80
N ALA A 121 -11.12 -6.97 -5.17
CA ALA A 121 -11.98 -7.88 -4.41
C ALA A 121 -12.66 -8.92 -5.32
N LYS A 122 -13.13 -8.49 -6.50
CA LYS A 122 -13.72 -9.39 -7.51
C LYS A 122 -12.72 -10.40 -8.04
N ASN A 123 -11.50 -9.97 -8.39
CA ASN A 123 -10.46 -10.86 -8.89
C ASN A 123 -10.01 -11.88 -7.84
N ALA A 124 -9.89 -11.47 -6.57
CA ALA A 124 -9.58 -12.38 -5.47
C ALA A 124 -10.71 -13.39 -5.22
N ARG A 125 -11.99 -12.98 -5.31
CA ARG A 125 -13.13 -13.90 -5.19
C ARG A 125 -13.22 -14.86 -6.38
N ALA A 126 -12.96 -14.36 -7.59
CA ALA A 126 -12.93 -15.18 -8.80
C ALA A 126 -11.85 -16.26 -8.71
N SER A 127 -10.63 -15.90 -8.28
CA SER A 127 -9.54 -16.87 -8.15
C SER A 127 -9.81 -17.95 -7.09
N ILE A 128 -10.54 -17.63 -6.02
CA ILE A 128 -10.99 -18.61 -5.01
C ILE A 128 -12.10 -19.50 -5.56
N SER A 129 -13.08 -18.93 -6.27
CA SER A 129 -14.22 -19.69 -6.82
C SER A 129 -13.83 -20.69 -7.91
N GLN A 130 -12.67 -20.50 -8.53
CA GLN A 130 -12.14 -21.44 -9.52
C GLN A 130 -11.48 -22.67 -8.90
N ILE A 131 -11.32 -22.76 -7.57
CA ILE A 131 -10.65 -23.89 -6.92
C ILE A 131 -11.68 -25.00 -6.66
N PRO A 132 -11.51 -26.20 -7.25
CA PRO A 132 -12.39 -27.33 -7.02
C PRO A 132 -12.30 -27.83 -5.57
N ASN A 133 -13.43 -28.29 -5.02
CA ASN A 133 -13.49 -28.87 -3.68
C ASN A 133 -12.63 -30.15 -3.61
N GLY A 134 -11.72 -30.23 -2.63
CA GLY A 134 -10.90 -31.42 -2.38
C GLY A 134 -9.56 -31.50 -3.12
N VAL A 135 -9.05 -30.38 -3.64
CA VAL A 135 -7.68 -30.27 -4.20
C VAL A 135 -6.67 -30.05 -3.06
N SER A 136 -5.51 -30.71 -3.13
CA SER A 136 -4.41 -30.54 -2.16
C SER A 136 -3.80 -29.13 -2.20
N ASN A 137 -3.14 -28.70 -1.11
CA ASN A 137 -2.44 -27.41 -1.07
C ASN A 137 -1.39 -27.33 -2.19
N ASP A 138 -0.62 -28.41 -2.38
CA ASP A 138 0.36 -28.54 -3.45
C ASP A 138 -0.28 -28.41 -4.85
N GLY A 139 -1.45 -29.02 -5.08
CA GLY A 139 -2.17 -28.88 -6.34
C GLY A 139 -2.60 -27.44 -6.63
N ARG A 140 -3.08 -26.73 -5.61
CA ARG A 140 -3.43 -25.31 -5.73
C ARG A 140 -2.21 -24.45 -6.02
N ALA A 141 -1.09 -24.71 -5.34
CA ALA A 141 0.17 -24.00 -5.57
C ALA A 141 0.70 -24.21 -6.99
N ILE A 142 0.64 -25.45 -7.50
CA ILE A 142 1.04 -25.80 -8.87
C ILE A 142 0.14 -25.10 -9.88
N PHE A 143 -1.18 -25.11 -9.69
CA PHE A 143 -2.10 -24.39 -10.56
C PHE A 143 -1.79 -22.90 -10.61
N MET A 144 -1.62 -22.25 -9.46
CA MET A 144 -1.30 -20.83 -9.38
C MET A 144 0.04 -20.46 -10.02
N ALA A 145 1.01 -21.38 -10.00
CA ALA A 145 2.29 -21.19 -10.65
C ALA A 145 2.17 -21.34 -12.17
N LEU A 146 1.49 -22.39 -12.64
CA LEU A 146 1.25 -22.63 -14.05
C LEU A 146 0.41 -21.51 -14.68
N SER A 147 -0.64 -21.04 -14.01
CA SER A 147 -1.55 -20.00 -14.52
C SER A 147 -0.87 -18.64 -14.75
N LYS A 148 0.33 -18.42 -14.18
CA LYS A 148 1.13 -17.21 -14.42
C LYS A 148 1.90 -17.26 -15.74
N THR A 149 2.16 -18.46 -16.26
CA THR A 149 3.05 -18.67 -17.41
C THR A 149 2.35 -19.28 -18.60
N LEU A 150 1.29 -20.07 -18.37
CA LEU A 150 0.56 -20.80 -19.37
C LEU A 150 -0.96 -20.70 -19.10
N PRO A 151 -1.80 -20.61 -20.15
CA PRO A 151 -3.24 -20.78 -20.02
C PRO A 151 -3.55 -22.15 -19.40
N CYS A 152 -4.22 -22.16 -18.25
CA CYS A 152 -4.67 -23.40 -17.60
C CYS A 152 -6.01 -23.21 -16.90
N LYS A 153 -6.75 -24.31 -16.77
CA LYS A 153 -8.06 -24.39 -16.12
C LYS A 153 -8.17 -25.67 -15.32
N TRP A 154 -9.04 -25.65 -14.31
CA TRP A 154 -9.37 -26.87 -13.57
C TRP A 154 -10.29 -27.78 -14.40
N ASN A 155 -10.00 -29.08 -14.38
CA ASN A 155 -10.85 -30.13 -14.90
C ASN A 155 -11.06 -31.18 -13.79
N GLY A 156 -12.11 -30.99 -12.98
CA GLY A 156 -12.31 -31.79 -11.77
C GLY A 156 -11.15 -31.60 -10.78
N LYS A 157 -10.39 -32.67 -10.49
CA LYS A 157 -9.17 -32.60 -9.65
C LYS A 157 -7.89 -32.42 -10.47
N SER A 158 -7.97 -32.50 -11.79
CA SER A 158 -6.84 -32.40 -12.71
C SER A 158 -6.72 -30.98 -13.26
N ILE A 159 -5.53 -30.63 -13.75
CA ILE A 159 -5.27 -29.31 -14.35
C ILE A 159 -5.16 -29.50 -15.86
N ALA A 160 -6.01 -28.83 -16.63
CA ALA A 160 -5.89 -28.77 -18.07
C ALA A 160 -5.03 -27.54 -18.45
N VAL A 161 -3.90 -27.77 -19.12
CA VAL A 161 -2.92 -26.78 -19.56
C VAL A 161 -2.94 -26.73 -21.08
N LEU A 162 -2.99 -25.53 -21.66
CA LEU A 162 -3.08 -25.31 -23.11
C LEU A 162 -4.25 -26.06 -23.79
N ASP A 163 -5.31 -26.37 -23.04
CA ASP A 163 -6.48 -27.19 -23.42
C ASP A 163 -6.21 -28.63 -23.89
N ASP A 164 -4.97 -28.95 -24.26
CA ASP A 164 -4.57 -30.23 -24.83
C ASP A 164 -3.74 -31.11 -23.87
N ILE A 165 -3.30 -30.57 -22.72
CA ILE A 165 -2.45 -31.31 -21.76
C ILE A 165 -3.17 -31.40 -20.42
N ILE A 166 -3.26 -32.60 -19.86
CA ILE A 166 -3.88 -32.87 -18.56
C ILE A 166 -2.80 -33.25 -17.56
N VAL A 167 -2.79 -32.59 -16.41
CA VAL A 167 -1.93 -32.91 -15.26
C VAL A 167 -2.82 -33.48 -14.16
N ASP A 168 -2.72 -34.79 -13.94
CA ASP A 168 -3.47 -35.49 -12.91
C ASP A 168 -2.76 -35.38 -11.54
N PRO A 169 -3.49 -35.46 -10.40
CA PRO A 169 -2.87 -35.72 -9.10
C PRO A 169 -1.99 -36.98 -9.18
N PRO A 170 -0.76 -37.01 -8.64
CA PRO A 170 -0.13 -36.10 -7.67
C PRO A 170 0.61 -34.88 -8.28
N TYR A 171 0.23 -34.45 -9.49
CA TYR A 171 0.78 -33.28 -10.18
C TYR A 171 2.29 -33.38 -10.45
N THR A 172 2.74 -34.57 -10.85
CA THR A 172 4.14 -34.84 -11.21
C THR A 172 4.34 -34.77 -12.73
N ALA A 173 5.59 -34.56 -13.14
CA ALA A 173 6.04 -34.61 -14.52
C ALA A 173 5.71 -35.93 -15.24
N ASN A 174 5.43 -37.02 -14.51
CA ASN A 174 5.05 -38.32 -15.06
C ASN A 174 3.53 -38.51 -15.15
N ALA A 175 2.77 -37.72 -14.39
CA ALA A 175 1.31 -37.73 -14.39
C ALA A 175 0.70 -36.73 -15.40
N THR A 176 1.52 -36.27 -16.36
CA THR A 176 1.09 -35.39 -17.46
C THR A 176 0.76 -36.21 -18.69
N LYS A 177 -0.43 -36.01 -19.27
CA LYS A 177 -0.89 -36.69 -20.49
C LYS A 177 -1.29 -35.65 -21.53
N SER A 178 -0.96 -35.88 -22.79
CA SER A 178 -1.49 -35.08 -23.90
C SER A 178 -2.73 -35.75 -24.48
N LEU A 179 -3.76 -34.97 -24.77
CA LEU A 179 -5.02 -35.43 -25.36
C LEU A 179 -4.91 -35.57 -26.88
N ARG A 180 -4.07 -34.74 -27.52
CA ARG A 180 -3.87 -34.69 -28.98
C ARG A 180 -2.47 -35.16 -29.43
N ASN A 181 -1.73 -35.86 -28.58
CA ASN A 181 -0.34 -36.26 -28.84
C ASN A 181 0.62 -35.09 -29.16
N ASP A 182 0.37 -33.89 -28.60
CA ASP A 182 1.31 -32.77 -28.70
C ASP A 182 2.55 -33.02 -27.81
N VAL A 183 3.61 -33.51 -28.44
CA VAL A 183 4.89 -33.84 -27.78
C VAL A 183 5.64 -32.58 -27.34
N ASN A 184 5.52 -31.49 -28.10
CA ASN A 184 6.24 -30.24 -27.84
C ASN A 184 5.62 -29.49 -26.65
N GLY A 185 4.29 -29.37 -26.64
CA GLY A 185 3.57 -28.80 -25.51
C GLY A 185 3.80 -29.61 -24.23
N LEU A 186 3.77 -30.95 -24.33
CA LEU A 186 4.03 -31.84 -23.19
C LEU A 186 5.43 -31.63 -22.62
N GLY A 187 6.45 -31.54 -23.48
CA GLY A 187 7.82 -31.25 -23.07
C GLY A 187 7.93 -29.93 -22.31
N ARG A 188 7.31 -28.87 -22.83
CA ARG A 188 7.29 -27.54 -22.19
C ARG A 188 6.59 -27.57 -20.82
N VAL A 189 5.41 -28.18 -20.73
CA VAL A 189 4.67 -28.29 -19.47
C VAL A 189 5.45 -29.10 -18.44
N ARG A 190 6.12 -30.19 -18.86
CA ARG A 190 6.95 -31.00 -17.98
C ARG A 190 8.12 -30.21 -17.39
N THR A 191 8.82 -29.43 -18.22
CA THR A 191 9.92 -28.57 -17.76
C THR A 191 9.45 -27.50 -16.78
N VAL A 192 8.31 -26.84 -17.07
CA VAL A 192 7.75 -25.82 -16.17
C VAL A 192 7.32 -26.46 -14.85
N LEU A 193 6.64 -27.60 -14.90
CA LEU A 193 6.15 -28.31 -13.71
C LEU A 193 7.30 -28.75 -12.80
N GLU A 194 8.39 -29.28 -13.37
CA GLU A 194 9.59 -29.66 -12.62
C GLU A 194 10.26 -28.43 -11.98
N GLY A 195 10.36 -27.33 -12.73
CA GLY A 195 10.88 -26.06 -12.23
C GLY A 195 10.09 -25.51 -11.05
N GLU A 196 8.75 -25.55 -11.11
CA GLU A 196 7.88 -25.08 -10.04
C GLU A 196 7.92 -25.98 -8.81
N ARG A 197 7.99 -27.31 -8.98
CA ARG A 197 8.15 -28.24 -7.85
C ARG A 197 9.48 -28.02 -7.12
N ARG A 198 10.57 -27.83 -7.86
CA ARG A 198 11.88 -27.50 -7.27
C ARG A 198 11.82 -26.20 -6.46
N ARG A 199 11.20 -25.15 -7.01
CA ARG A 199 11.02 -23.86 -6.30
C ARG A 199 10.18 -24.00 -5.03
N MET A 200 9.13 -24.80 -5.04
CA MET A 200 8.31 -25.05 -3.85
C MET A 200 9.09 -25.80 -2.77
N GLU A 201 9.90 -26.78 -3.14
CA GLU A 201 10.73 -27.52 -2.19
C GLU A 201 11.82 -26.63 -1.57
N GLU A 202 12.49 -25.80 -2.38
CA GLU A 202 13.45 -24.80 -1.91
C GLU A 202 12.79 -23.79 -0.96
N SER A 203 11.60 -23.30 -1.31
CA SER A 203 10.83 -22.37 -0.47
C SER A 203 10.42 -23.02 0.86
N ARG A 204 10.01 -24.29 0.85
CA ARG A 204 9.67 -25.06 2.05
C ARG A 204 10.88 -25.21 2.98
N LYS A 205 12.04 -25.63 2.44
CA LYS A 205 13.30 -25.74 3.19
C LYS A 205 13.76 -24.40 3.77
N ALA A 206 13.58 -23.30 3.04
CA ALA A 206 13.91 -21.96 3.51
C ALA A 206 13.00 -21.50 4.65
N ASN A 207 11.73 -21.88 4.63
CA ASN A 207 10.77 -21.54 5.68
C ASN A 207 11.02 -22.34 6.97
N GLU A 208 11.38 -23.63 6.85
CA GLU A 208 11.77 -24.48 7.98
C GLU A 208 13.01 -23.94 8.72
N LYS A 209 13.98 -23.36 7.99
CA LYS A 209 15.19 -22.74 8.59
C LYS A 209 14.95 -21.40 9.30
N LYS A 210 13.83 -20.71 9.06
CA LYS A 210 13.49 -19.43 9.70
C LYS A 210 12.60 -19.58 10.93
N GLY A 211 11.95 -20.73 11.07
CA GLY A 211 11.00 -21.01 12.14
C GLY A 211 11.54 -21.90 13.27
N GLY A 212 12.78 -22.37 13.17
CA GLY A 212 13.51 -23.08 14.24
C GLY A 212 14.74 -22.28 14.66
#